data_AF-A0A2H6N320-F1
#
_entry.id   AF-A0A2H6N320-F1
#
_cell.length_a   1.000
_cell.length_b   1.000
_cell.length_c   1.000
_cell.angle_alpha   90.00
_cell.angle_beta   90.00
_cell.angle_gamma   90.00
#
_symmetry.space_group_name_H-M   'P 1'
#
loop_
_entity.id
_entity.type
_entity.pdbx_description
1 polymer ?
#
loop_
_entity_poly.entity_id
_entity_poly.type
_entity_poly.pdbx_seq_one_letter_code
_entity_poly.pdbx_strand_id
1 'polypeptide(L)'
;PNFRAVKNVPFDQFIQLLAHAGCMIGNSSCGVREVGAFGTPVINLGTRQIGRETGENVLHVRDADSQDKILRALHIQFGKQYPCSKIYGDGNAVPRILKFLKSIDLEEPLQKKFCFPTVKESISQDIDHILETQSALAVDLGGTNLRVAIVSMKGEIVKKYIQLNPKTYEDRIKLILKMCTEAASEAVDLNCRILGVGISTGGRVDPREGVVLHSTKLIQEWNSIDLRTPISDALHLPVWVDNDGNCAALAERKFGHGKGVEDFITVITGTGIGGGIIHQNELIHGSSFCAAELGHIVVAMDGPQCLCGSHGCIEAYASGIALQREAKKLHDEDSLLIGDMSMKKEDIITAAHLIQAAKLGNTKADNIVRTAGTALGLGIVNVLHTISPSLVILSGILASHYVNVVRDVIRQRALFSVQTVNVVVSDLSDPALLGAASMVLDYTTRRIY
;
A
#
# COMPACT_ATOMS: atom_id res chain seq x y z
N PRO A 1 42.30 23.20 -38.91
CA PRO A 1 40.92 22.65 -38.87
C PRO A 1 39.91 23.74 -38.45
N ASN A 2 38.85 23.97 -39.24
CA ASN A 2 37.78 24.95 -38.95
C ASN A 2 36.79 24.44 -37.87
N PHE A 3 37.26 23.61 -36.94
CA PHE A 3 36.44 23.07 -35.85
C PHE A 3 37.21 23.11 -34.54
N ARG A 4 36.48 23.33 -33.44
CA ARG A 4 36.99 23.28 -32.07
C ARG A 4 36.08 22.39 -31.24
N ALA A 5 36.64 21.36 -30.62
CA ALA A 5 35.92 20.55 -29.64
C ALA A 5 36.01 21.21 -28.26
N VAL A 6 34.87 21.31 -27.57
CA VAL A 6 34.79 21.86 -26.21
C VAL A 6 33.97 20.88 -25.38
N LYS A 7 34.52 20.47 -24.22
CA LYS A 7 33.87 19.50 -23.34
C LYS A 7 32.75 20.14 -22.51
N ASN A 8 32.92 21.40 -22.09
CA ASN A 8 31.96 22.17 -21.30
C ASN A 8 31.93 23.61 -21.81
N VAL A 9 30.73 24.15 -22.04
CA VAL A 9 30.52 25.55 -22.41
C VAL A 9 29.75 26.22 -21.27
N PRO A 10 30.24 27.34 -20.72
CA PRO A 10 29.48 28.14 -19.75
C PRO A 10 28.10 28.51 -20.28
N PHE A 11 27.09 28.56 -19.40
CA PHE A 11 25.69 28.71 -19.82
C PHE A 11 25.44 29.99 -20.63
N ASP A 12 26.00 31.11 -20.22
CA ASP A 12 25.95 32.41 -20.91
C ASP A 12 26.53 32.32 -22.33
N GLN A 13 27.69 31.69 -22.47
CA GLN A 13 28.33 31.47 -23.77
C GLN A 13 27.54 30.49 -24.64
N PHE A 14 26.95 29.47 -24.01
CA PHE A 14 26.10 28.50 -24.69
C PHE A 14 24.87 29.19 -25.30
N ILE A 15 24.19 30.06 -24.55
CA ILE A 15 23.06 30.82 -25.07
C ILE A 15 23.48 31.75 -26.22
N GLN A 16 24.62 32.44 -26.10
CA GLN A 16 25.13 33.27 -27.20
C GLN A 16 25.44 32.44 -28.45
N LEU A 17 26.04 31.25 -28.29
CA LEU A 17 26.29 30.35 -29.41
C LEU A 17 24.98 29.89 -30.06
N LEU A 18 23.96 29.55 -29.28
CA LEU A 18 22.66 29.17 -29.84
C LEU A 18 21.99 30.33 -30.58
N ALA A 19 22.07 31.56 -30.06
CA ALA A 19 21.45 32.74 -30.65
C ALA A 19 22.15 33.22 -31.93
N HIS A 20 23.44 32.94 -32.08
CA HIS A 20 24.25 33.46 -33.19
C HIS A 20 24.80 32.39 -34.13
N ALA A 21 24.60 31.11 -33.86
CA ALA A 21 25.02 30.04 -34.76
C ALA A 21 24.27 30.11 -36.10
N GLY A 22 24.98 29.89 -37.21
CA GLY A 22 24.35 29.78 -38.53
C GLY A 22 23.49 28.51 -38.69
N CYS A 23 23.78 27.46 -37.91
CA CYS A 23 22.96 26.25 -37.78
C CYS A 23 23.47 25.41 -36.60
N MET A 24 22.56 24.80 -35.84
CA MET A 24 22.90 23.76 -34.87
C MET A 24 22.66 22.36 -35.47
N ILE A 25 23.61 21.45 -35.30
CA ILE A 25 23.52 20.07 -35.79
C ILE A 25 23.71 19.13 -34.61
N GLY A 26 22.81 18.17 -34.42
CA GLY A 26 22.93 17.16 -33.36
C GLY A 26 21.62 16.45 -33.04
N ASN A 27 21.55 15.79 -31.90
CA ASN A 27 20.37 15.02 -31.46
C ASN A 27 19.91 15.37 -30.02
N SER A 28 20.37 16.53 -29.52
CA SER A 28 20.04 17.03 -28.18
C SER A 28 18.62 17.58 -28.13
N SER A 29 17.98 17.47 -26.96
CA SER A 29 16.70 18.16 -26.71
C SER A 29 16.81 19.67 -26.90
N CYS A 30 18.01 20.22 -26.72
CA CYS A 30 18.28 21.63 -26.93
C CYS A 30 17.86 22.14 -28.31
N GLY A 31 18.22 21.39 -29.35
CA GLY A 31 17.88 21.74 -30.73
C GLY A 31 16.38 21.80 -30.99
N VAL A 32 15.58 21.02 -30.26
CA VAL A 32 14.13 20.96 -30.48
C VAL A 32 13.31 21.83 -29.52
N ARG A 33 13.87 22.26 -28.38
CA ARG A 33 13.17 23.03 -27.35
C ARG A 33 13.67 24.47 -27.25
N GLU A 34 14.90 24.67 -26.80
CA GLU A 34 15.44 25.99 -26.44
C GLU A 34 15.84 26.80 -27.69
N VAL A 35 16.35 26.14 -28.73
CA VAL A 35 16.86 26.83 -29.93
C VAL A 35 15.76 27.53 -30.72
N GLY A 36 14.54 27.00 -30.69
CA GLY A 36 13.37 27.62 -31.29
C GLY A 36 13.11 29.03 -30.78
N ALA A 37 13.45 29.34 -29.52
CA ALA A 37 13.27 30.67 -28.95
C ALA A 37 14.10 31.75 -29.64
N PHE A 38 15.21 31.37 -30.29
CA PHE A 38 16.11 32.28 -31.00
C PHE A 38 15.92 32.26 -32.52
N GLY A 39 15.07 31.36 -33.05
CA GLY A 39 14.87 31.21 -34.50
C GLY A 39 16.05 30.57 -35.23
N THR A 40 17.00 30.02 -34.50
CA THR A 40 18.22 29.44 -35.07
C THR A 40 17.91 28.12 -35.79
N PRO A 41 18.41 27.91 -37.02
CA PRO A 41 18.21 26.67 -37.78
C PRO A 41 18.78 25.45 -37.09
N VAL A 42 18.05 24.32 -37.11
CA VAL A 42 18.46 23.06 -36.47
C VAL A 42 18.36 21.89 -37.44
N ILE A 43 19.40 21.06 -37.46
CA ILE A 43 19.41 19.76 -38.10
C ILE A 43 19.43 18.70 -37.01
N ASN A 44 18.29 18.06 -36.78
CA ASN A 44 18.13 17.02 -35.79
C ASN A 44 18.45 15.64 -36.39
N LEU A 45 19.50 15.00 -35.89
CA LEU A 45 20.00 13.71 -36.35
C LEU A 45 19.37 12.54 -35.58
N GLY A 46 18.96 11.51 -36.30
CA GLY A 46 18.45 10.26 -35.73
C GLY A 46 17.04 10.37 -35.14
N THR A 47 16.66 9.33 -34.40
CA THR A 47 15.27 9.11 -33.95
C THR A 47 14.98 9.57 -32.52
N ARG A 48 15.99 10.00 -31.78
CA ARG A 48 15.89 10.30 -30.33
C ARG A 48 14.82 11.32 -29.96
N GLN A 49 14.55 12.30 -30.81
CA GLN A 49 13.58 13.37 -30.56
C GLN A 49 12.25 13.16 -31.30
N ILE A 50 12.01 11.98 -31.90
CA ILE A 50 10.76 11.69 -32.61
C ILE A 50 9.55 11.77 -31.66
N GLY A 51 8.45 12.33 -32.15
CA GLY A 51 7.20 12.49 -31.42
C GLY A 51 7.15 13.71 -30.50
N ARG A 52 8.25 14.47 -30.39
CA ARG A 52 8.25 15.76 -29.70
C ARG A 52 7.73 16.85 -30.62
N GLU A 53 6.99 17.79 -30.04
CA GLU A 53 6.61 19.02 -30.72
C GLU A 53 7.86 19.86 -31.01
N THR A 54 7.97 20.43 -32.21
CA THR A 54 9.17 21.17 -32.65
C THR A 54 8.80 22.43 -33.40
N GLY A 55 9.65 23.45 -33.33
CA GLY A 55 9.50 24.65 -34.16
C GLY A 55 9.81 24.40 -35.64
N GLU A 56 9.37 25.30 -36.51
CA GLU A 56 9.60 25.27 -37.96
C GLU A 56 11.09 25.34 -38.33
N ASN A 57 11.94 25.78 -37.38
CA ASN A 57 13.38 25.85 -37.51
C ASN A 57 14.08 24.49 -37.49
N VAL A 58 13.37 23.39 -37.21
CA VAL A 58 13.93 22.05 -37.06
C VAL A 58 13.73 21.21 -38.33
N LEU A 59 14.82 20.72 -38.92
CA LEU A 59 14.82 19.72 -39.98
C LEU A 59 15.34 18.38 -39.46
N HIS A 60 14.52 17.33 -39.57
CA HIS A 60 14.88 15.99 -39.11
C HIS A 60 15.58 15.18 -40.19
N VAL A 61 16.74 14.60 -39.86
CA VAL A 61 17.48 13.65 -40.69
C VAL A 61 17.52 12.31 -39.95
N ARG A 62 16.65 11.38 -40.32
CA ARG A 62 16.45 10.11 -39.60
C ARG A 62 17.61 9.12 -39.78
N ASP A 63 18.17 9.03 -40.98
CA ASP A 63 19.32 8.17 -41.30
C ASP A 63 20.62 8.99 -41.26
N ALA A 64 21.15 9.20 -40.06
CA ALA A 64 22.30 10.08 -39.83
C ALA A 64 23.65 9.50 -40.32
N ASP A 65 23.66 8.27 -40.84
CA ASP A 65 24.88 7.56 -41.27
C ASP A 65 25.32 7.94 -42.71
N SER A 66 24.53 8.74 -43.42
CA SER A 66 24.83 9.20 -44.78
C SER A 66 25.34 10.65 -44.75
N GLN A 67 26.64 10.82 -45.01
CA GLN A 67 27.31 12.12 -45.10
C GLN A 67 26.57 13.09 -46.06
N ASP A 68 26.07 12.56 -47.18
CA ASP A 68 25.34 13.35 -48.19
C ASP A 68 24.04 13.96 -47.67
N LYS A 69 23.29 13.25 -46.80
CA LYS A 69 22.03 13.75 -46.22
C LYS A 69 22.29 14.90 -45.25
N ILE A 70 23.34 14.81 -44.44
CA ILE A 70 23.72 15.88 -43.50
C ILE A 70 24.21 17.10 -44.27
N LEU A 71 25.07 16.92 -45.29
CA LEU A 71 25.52 18.01 -46.14
C LEU A 71 24.35 18.69 -46.87
N ARG A 72 23.40 17.91 -47.39
CA ARG A 72 22.19 18.48 -48.01
C ARG A 72 21.34 19.26 -47.01
N ALA A 73 21.11 18.72 -45.82
CA ALA A 73 20.40 19.41 -44.76
C ALA A 73 21.10 20.72 -44.35
N LEU A 74 22.43 20.72 -44.30
CA LEU A 74 23.23 21.91 -44.01
C LEU A 74 23.06 22.98 -45.08
N HIS A 75 23.11 22.62 -46.36
CA HIS A 75 22.82 23.56 -47.45
C HIS A 75 21.40 24.14 -47.38
N ILE A 76 20.43 23.37 -46.86
CA ILE A 76 19.04 23.83 -46.72
C ILE A 76 18.88 24.78 -45.51
N GLN A 77 19.58 24.53 -44.41
CA GLN A 77 19.36 25.21 -43.13
C GLN A 77 20.36 26.34 -42.83
N PHE A 78 21.60 26.23 -43.30
CA PHE A 78 22.67 27.14 -42.91
C PHE A 78 22.36 28.60 -43.32
N GLY A 79 22.44 29.50 -42.33
CA GLY A 79 22.24 30.93 -42.54
C GLY A 79 20.77 31.35 -42.68
N LYS A 80 19.81 30.43 -42.58
CA LYS A 80 18.39 30.80 -42.44
C LYS A 80 18.13 31.47 -41.10
N GLN A 81 17.07 32.25 -41.03
CA GLN A 81 16.50 32.75 -39.79
C GLN A 81 15.02 32.43 -39.78
N TYR A 82 14.56 31.87 -38.68
CA TYR A 82 13.16 31.55 -38.45
C TYR A 82 12.57 32.52 -37.42
N PRO A 83 11.25 32.72 -37.41
CA PRO A 83 10.59 33.40 -36.30
C PRO A 83 10.85 32.66 -34.98
N CYS A 84 10.94 33.41 -33.88
CA CYS A 84 11.01 32.83 -32.54
C CYS A 84 9.78 31.94 -32.27
N SER A 85 10.03 30.68 -31.97
CA SER A 85 9.00 29.72 -31.58
C SER A 85 8.60 29.91 -30.11
N LYS A 86 7.29 29.89 -29.85
CA LYS A 86 6.70 29.95 -28.50
C LYS A 86 6.16 28.61 -27.99
N ILE A 87 6.46 27.51 -28.70
CA ILE A 87 5.93 26.16 -28.41
C ILE A 87 6.13 25.77 -26.93
N TYR A 88 7.24 26.18 -26.32
CA TYR A 88 7.58 25.86 -24.93
C TYR A 88 7.48 27.04 -23.96
N GLY A 89 6.93 28.16 -24.39
CA GLY A 89 6.72 29.34 -23.55
C GLY A 89 6.90 30.64 -24.31
N ASP A 90 6.21 31.67 -23.82
CA ASP A 90 6.21 33.03 -24.36
C ASP A 90 6.98 34.03 -23.47
N GLY A 91 7.75 33.53 -22.50
CA GLY A 91 8.45 34.34 -21.50
C GLY A 91 7.57 34.86 -20.35
N ASN A 92 6.24 34.63 -20.38
CA ASN A 92 5.31 35.19 -19.40
C ASN A 92 4.86 34.18 -18.32
N ALA A 93 5.57 33.05 -18.16
CA ALA A 93 5.22 32.04 -17.18
C ALA A 93 5.22 32.60 -15.74
N VAL A 94 6.27 33.35 -15.38
CA VAL A 94 6.39 33.97 -14.04
C VAL A 94 5.27 34.99 -13.77
N PRO A 95 4.99 35.97 -14.67
CA PRO A 95 3.83 36.85 -14.53
C PRO A 95 2.48 36.11 -14.36
N ARG A 96 2.25 35.02 -15.12
CA ARG A 96 1.01 34.22 -15.00
C ARG A 96 0.90 33.52 -13.65
N ILE A 97 1.98 32.89 -13.19
CA ILE A 97 2.04 32.24 -11.87
C ILE A 97 1.79 33.27 -10.78
N LEU A 98 2.45 34.43 -10.83
CA LEU A 98 2.25 35.51 -9.86
C LEU A 98 0.82 36.05 -9.87
N LYS A 99 0.20 36.19 -11.04
CA LYS A 99 -1.22 36.60 -11.14
C LYS A 99 -2.13 35.60 -10.43
N PHE A 100 -1.88 34.29 -10.60
CA PHE A 100 -2.63 33.24 -9.93
C PHE A 100 -2.39 33.25 -8.41
N LEU A 101 -1.13 33.30 -7.97
CA LEU A 101 -0.80 33.33 -6.54
C LEU A 101 -1.41 34.55 -5.84
N LYS A 102 -1.44 35.71 -6.51
CA LYS A 102 -2.12 36.92 -6.00
C LYS A 102 -3.65 36.79 -5.90
N SER A 103 -4.25 35.84 -6.61
CA SER A 103 -5.68 35.56 -6.53
C SER A 103 -6.03 34.58 -5.41
N ILE A 104 -5.03 33.95 -4.79
CA ILE A 104 -5.22 33.09 -3.63
C ILE A 104 -5.18 33.98 -2.39
N ASP A 105 -6.18 33.86 -1.53
CA ASP A 105 -6.15 34.48 -0.21
C ASP A 105 -5.10 33.77 0.65
N LEU A 106 -4.08 34.52 1.07
CA LEU A 106 -2.96 34.03 1.88
C LEU A 106 -3.06 34.50 3.34
N GLU A 107 -4.13 35.22 3.73
CA GLU A 107 -4.33 35.60 5.12
C GLU A 107 -4.67 34.38 5.99
N GLU A 108 -5.29 33.35 5.41
CA GLU A 108 -5.34 32.03 6.01
C GLU A 108 -4.16 31.17 5.54
N PRO A 109 -3.45 30.49 6.46
CA PRO A 109 -2.36 29.61 6.07
C PRO A 109 -2.91 28.49 5.16
N LEU A 110 -2.42 28.45 3.92
CA LEU A 110 -2.66 27.35 2.97
C LEU A 110 -2.18 25.98 3.50
N GLN A 111 -1.45 25.98 4.61
CA GLN A 111 -1.03 24.77 5.31
C GLN A 111 -2.07 24.40 6.36
N LYS A 112 -2.70 23.23 6.18
CA LYS A 112 -3.59 22.62 7.18
C LYS A 112 -2.91 22.64 8.55
N LYS A 113 -3.48 23.38 9.51
CA LYS A 113 -3.03 23.36 10.90
C LYS A 113 -3.59 22.12 11.57
N PHE A 114 -2.71 21.25 12.07
CA PHE A 114 -3.12 20.14 12.92
C PHE A 114 -3.20 20.59 14.37
N CYS A 115 -4.29 20.25 15.05
CA CYS A 115 -4.52 20.52 16.46
C CYS A 115 -4.39 19.21 17.22
N PHE A 116 -3.29 19.04 17.95
CA PHE A 116 -3.06 17.86 18.75
C PHE A 116 -3.70 18.02 20.14
N PRO A 117 -4.28 16.94 20.73
CA PRO A 117 -4.74 16.96 22.11
C PRO A 117 -3.65 17.43 23.08
N THR A 118 -4.06 18.15 24.12
CA THR A 118 -3.14 18.62 25.17
C THR A 118 -2.54 17.44 25.94
N VAL A 119 -1.28 17.58 26.35
CA VAL A 119 -0.61 16.59 27.23
C VAL A 119 -0.68 17.11 28.66
N LYS A 120 -0.91 16.22 29.63
CA LYS A 120 -1.04 16.58 31.05
C LYS A 120 0.29 17.01 31.66
N GLU A 121 1.39 16.39 31.25
CA GLU A 121 2.74 16.68 31.70
C GLU A 121 3.52 17.54 30.68
N SER A 122 4.50 18.31 31.16
CA SER A 122 5.43 19.05 30.32
C SER A 122 6.28 18.11 29.46
N ILE A 123 6.65 18.54 28.25
CA ILE A 123 7.51 17.78 27.33
C ILE A 123 8.80 17.37 28.06
N SER A 124 8.92 16.09 28.41
CA SER A 124 10.16 15.52 28.96
C SER A 124 11.24 15.47 27.88
N GLN A 125 12.50 15.63 28.29
CA GLN A 125 13.66 15.38 27.43
C GLN A 125 14.16 13.93 27.55
N ASP A 126 13.57 13.13 28.44
CA ASP A 126 13.88 11.71 28.59
C ASP A 126 13.26 10.89 27.45
N ILE A 127 14.09 10.15 26.73
CA ILE A 127 13.66 9.34 25.58
C ILE A 127 12.71 8.22 26.00
N ASP A 128 12.89 7.62 27.17
CA ASP A 128 12.01 6.56 27.65
C ASP A 128 10.62 7.11 27.94
N HIS A 129 10.56 8.29 28.57
CA HIS A 129 9.31 9.00 28.80
C HIS A 129 8.63 9.44 27.49
N ILE A 130 9.39 9.89 26.49
CA ILE A 130 8.84 10.23 25.17
C ILE A 130 8.24 8.98 24.50
N LEU A 131 8.94 7.85 24.53
CA LEU A 131 8.46 6.58 23.97
C LEU A 131 7.28 6.01 24.76
N GLU A 132 7.15 6.31 26.04
CA GLU A 132 6.03 5.88 26.88
C GLU A 132 4.76 6.71 26.66
N THR A 133 4.92 7.99 26.32
CA THR A 133 3.78 8.90 26.14
C THR A 133 3.32 9.02 24.69
N GLN A 134 4.18 8.83 23.69
CA GLN A 134 3.79 8.90 22.29
C GLN A 134 2.81 7.78 21.90
N SER A 135 1.68 8.18 21.35
CA SER A 135 0.58 7.27 21.01
C SER A 135 -0.09 7.64 19.69
N ALA A 136 -0.80 6.69 19.11
CA ALA A 136 -1.63 6.85 17.93
C ALA A 136 -3.08 6.46 18.24
N LEU A 137 -4.03 7.13 17.58
CA LEU A 137 -5.39 6.59 17.47
C LEU A 137 -5.41 5.60 16.32
N ALA A 138 -5.74 4.34 16.61
CA ALA A 138 -5.89 3.30 15.60
C ALA A 138 -7.37 2.97 15.42
N VAL A 139 -7.82 2.96 14.17
CA VAL A 139 -9.17 2.55 13.77
C VAL A 139 -9.05 1.26 12.97
N ASP A 140 -9.88 0.27 13.29
CA ASP A 140 -10.02 -0.96 12.51
C ASP A 140 -11.49 -1.09 12.08
N LEU A 141 -11.73 -0.86 10.80
CA LEU A 141 -13.02 -0.99 10.15
C LEU A 141 -13.19 -2.43 9.61
N GLY A 142 -13.50 -3.35 10.52
CA GLY A 142 -13.82 -4.73 10.18
C GLY A 142 -15.24 -4.89 9.64
N GLY A 143 -15.55 -6.04 9.02
CA GLY A 143 -16.87 -6.28 8.43
C GLY A 143 -18.04 -6.36 9.43
N THR A 144 -17.77 -6.69 10.71
CA THR A 144 -18.80 -6.84 11.76
C THR A 144 -18.68 -5.79 12.85
N ASN A 145 -17.45 -5.45 13.24
CA ASN A 145 -17.16 -4.54 14.33
C ASN A 145 -16.28 -3.41 13.82
N LEU A 146 -16.52 -2.21 14.37
CA LEU A 146 -15.64 -1.07 14.26
C LEU A 146 -14.92 -0.93 15.60
N ARG A 147 -13.59 -0.81 15.54
CA ARG A 147 -12.75 -0.70 16.73
C ARG A 147 -11.93 0.58 16.67
N VAL A 148 -11.78 1.23 17.82
CA VAL A 148 -10.85 2.35 17.99
C VAL A 148 -9.96 2.04 19.18
N ALA A 149 -8.68 2.32 19.09
CA ALA A 149 -7.73 2.11 20.17
C ALA A 149 -6.73 3.26 20.30
N ILE A 150 -6.28 3.50 21.52
CA ILE A 150 -5.08 4.29 21.81
C ILE A 150 -3.93 3.30 21.90
N VAL A 151 -2.95 3.43 21.02
CA VAL A 151 -1.80 2.52 20.94
C VAL A 151 -0.51 3.29 21.18
N SER A 152 0.30 2.87 22.14
CA SER A 152 1.57 3.52 22.47
C SER A 152 2.66 3.20 21.46
N MET A 153 3.77 3.94 21.50
CA MET A 153 4.95 3.72 20.67
C MET A 153 5.59 2.34 20.86
N LYS A 154 5.37 1.72 22.03
CA LYS A 154 5.81 0.34 22.35
C LYS A 154 4.89 -0.73 21.75
N GLY A 155 3.74 -0.34 21.20
CA GLY A 155 2.73 -1.26 20.65
C GLY A 155 1.71 -1.75 21.67
N GLU A 156 1.61 -1.10 22.83
CA GLU A 156 0.64 -1.46 23.86
C GLU A 156 -0.70 -0.77 23.58
N ILE A 157 -1.79 -1.54 23.65
CA ILE A 157 -3.14 -1.01 23.55
C ILE A 157 -3.55 -0.47 24.93
N VAL A 158 -3.40 0.84 25.12
CA VAL A 158 -3.73 1.53 26.38
C VAL A 158 -5.23 1.52 26.64
N LYS A 159 -6.02 1.71 25.58
CA LYS A 159 -7.48 1.71 25.62
C LYS A 159 -8.04 1.20 24.31
N LYS A 160 -9.13 0.44 24.37
CA LYS A 160 -9.83 -0.10 23.19
C LYS A 160 -11.34 0.04 23.34
N TYR A 161 -11.97 0.51 22.28
CA TYR A 161 -13.42 0.65 22.12
C TYR A 161 -13.86 -0.26 20.99
N ILE A 162 -15.00 -0.93 21.17
CA ILE A 162 -15.56 -1.84 20.17
C ILE A 162 -17.05 -1.52 20.06
N GLN A 163 -17.52 -1.30 18.84
CA GLN A 163 -18.92 -1.10 18.52
C GLN A 163 -19.28 -1.95 17.30
N LEU A 164 -20.57 -2.27 17.16
CA LEU A 164 -21.06 -2.92 15.94
C LEU A 164 -20.83 -1.98 14.75
N ASN A 165 -20.38 -2.53 13.63
CA ASN A 165 -20.17 -1.75 12.41
C ASN A 165 -21.55 -1.35 11.84
N PRO A 166 -21.87 -0.04 11.70
CA PRO A 166 -23.09 0.41 11.08
C PRO A 166 -23.20 -0.06 9.62
N LYS A 167 -24.39 0.05 9.04
CA LYS A 167 -24.61 -0.39 7.65
C LYS A 167 -24.32 0.71 6.63
N THR A 168 -24.57 1.97 7.01
CA THR A 168 -24.47 3.14 6.13
C THR A 168 -23.10 3.82 6.22
N TYR A 169 -22.73 4.56 5.17
CA TYR A 169 -21.56 5.43 5.17
C TYR A 169 -21.59 6.51 6.25
N GLU A 170 -22.68 7.25 6.32
CA GLU A 170 -22.83 8.38 7.24
C GLU A 170 -22.73 7.93 8.70
N ASP A 171 -23.38 6.83 9.06
CA ASP A 171 -23.36 6.32 10.44
C ASP A 171 -21.97 5.80 10.83
N ARG A 172 -21.25 5.16 9.90
CA ARG A 172 -19.88 4.71 10.12
C ARG A 172 -18.94 5.89 10.34
N ILE A 173 -18.94 6.91 9.47
CA ILE A 173 -18.09 8.10 9.66
C ILE A 173 -18.42 8.78 11.00
N LYS A 174 -19.71 8.97 11.29
CA LYS A 174 -20.16 9.54 12.57
C LYS A 174 -19.67 8.72 13.76
N LEU A 175 -19.71 7.40 13.66
CA LEU A 175 -19.23 6.50 14.71
C LEU A 175 -17.70 6.57 14.88
N ILE A 176 -16.94 6.58 13.78
CA ILE A 176 -15.48 6.75 13.81
C ILE A 176 -15.14 8.07 14.50
N LEU A 177 -15.74 9.18 14.07
CA LEU A 177 -15.50 10.51 14.64
C LEU A 177 -15.83 10.56 16.13
N LYS A 178 -16.97 9.99 16.52
CA LYS A 178 -17.37 9.91 17.93
C LYS A 178 -16.33 9.14 18.75
N MET A 179 -15.99 7.93 18.35
CA MET A 179 -15.07 7.07 19.09
C MET A 179 -13.65 7.63 19.12
N CYS A 180 -13.18 8.25 18.03
CA CYS A 180 -11.88 8.93 17.99
C CYS A 180 -11.85 10.16 18.90
N THR A 181 -12.93 10.96 18.95
CA THR A 181 -13.02 12.13 19.83
C THR A 181 -13.02 11.72 21.29
N GLU A 182 -13.80 10.70 21.65
CA GLU A 182 -13.82 10.11 23.00
C GLU A 182 -12.41 9.59 23.39
N ALA A 183 -11.76 8.84 22.49
CA ALA A 183 -10.41 8.34 22.71
C ALA A 183 -9.36 9.46 22.83
N ALA A 184 -9.42 10.50 22.00
CA ALA A 184 -8.51 11.66 22.10
C ALA A 184 -8.70 12.43 23.41
N SER A 185 -9.93 12.52 23.91
CA SER A 185 -10.21 13.13 25.22
C SER A 185 -9.64 12.29 26.36
N GLU A 186 -9.88 10.98 26.38
CA GLU A 186 -9.32 10.08 27.40
C GLU A 186 -7.78 10.01 27.34
N ALA A 187 -7.19 10.18 26.16
CA ALA A 187 -5.74 10.17 25.99
C ALA A 187 -5.04 11.25 26.85
N VAL A 188 -5.69 12.40 27.07
CA VAL A 188 -5.16 13.47 27.93
C VAL A 188 -4.98 12.98 29.37
N ASP A 189 -6.00 12.31 29.91
CA ASP A 189 -5.98 11.78 31.28
C ASP A 189 -5.03 10.60 31.44
N LEU A 190 -4.85 9.83 30.37
CA LEU A 190 -3.94 8.68 30.27
C LEU A 190 -2.49 9.07 29.95
N ASN A 191 -2.18 10.38 29.91
CA ASN A 191 -0.87 10.92 29.53
C ASN A 191 -0.35 10.41 28.17
N CYS A 192 -1.27 10.14 27.24
CA CYS A 192 -0.99 9.67 25.89
C CYS A 192 -0.98 10.85 24.92
N ARG A 193 0.19 11.17 24.38
CA ARG A 193 0.38 12.18 23.34
C ARG A 193 0.01 11.60 21.97
N ILE A 194 -1.20 11.90 21.51
CA ILE A 194 -1.70 11.48 20.21
C ILE A 194 -0.94 12.20 19.07
N LEU A 195 -0.37 11.41 18.15
CA LEU A 195 0.37 11.90 17.00
C LEU A 195 -0.42 11.92 15.69
N GLY A 196 -1.59 11.29 15.67
CA GLY A 196 -2.45 11.17 14.49
C GLY A 196 -3.39 9.98 14.57
N VAL A 197 -4.07 9.73 13.44
CA VAL A 197 -5.02 8.61 13.30
C VAL A 197 -4.56 7.68 12.18
N GLY A 198 -4.47 6.39 12.47
CA GLY A 198 -4.31 5.35 11.47
C GLY A 198 -5.60 4.58 11.31
N ILE A 199 -5.93 4.21 10.07
CA ILE A 199 -7.16 3.50 9.74
C ILE A 199 -6.81 2.24 8.94
N SER A 200 -7.14 1.09 9.50
CA SER A 200 -7.20 -0.19 8.82
C SER A 200 -8.62 -0.41 8.30
N THR A 201 -8.75 -0.82 7.04
CA THR A 201 -10.05 -1.16 6.44
C THR A 201 -9.93 -2.37 5.53
N GLY A 202 -11.01 -3.15 5.44
CA GLY A 202 -11.12 -4.15 4.39
C GLY A 202 -11.23 -3.50 3.00
N GLY A 203 -10.71 -4.18 1.99
CA GLY A 203 -10.76 -3.74 0.60
C GLY A 203 -9.47 -3.09 0.10
N ARG A 204 -9.51 -2.65 -1.17
CA ARG A 204 -8.39 -2.05 -1.90
C ARG A 204 -8.32 -0.56 -1.62
N VAL A 205 -7.20 -0.09 -1.07
CA VAL A 205 -7.01 1.31 -0.64
C VAL A 205 -5.91 1.97 -1.47
N ASP A 206 -6.10 3.20 -1.93
CA ASP A 206 -4.99 4.08 -2.32
C ASP A 206 -4.51 4.82 -1.05
N PRO A 207 -3.41 4.39 -0.42
CA PRO A 207 -2.90 5.01 0.80
C PRO A 207 -2.31 6.40 0.54
N ARG A 208 -2.01 6.77 -0.72
CA ARG A 208 -1.49 8.11 -1.04
C ARG A 208 -2.58 9.16 -0.93
N GLU A 209 -3.80 8.82 -1.35
CA GLU A 209 -4.97 9.71 -1.27
C GLU A 209 -5.81 9.45 -0.01
N GLY A 210 -5.71 8.27 0.59
CA GLY A 210 -6.55 7.86 1.73
C GLY A 210 -7.96 7.43 1.29
N VAL A 211 -8.06 6.90 0.08
CA VAL A 211 -9.32 6.55 -0.59
C VAL A 211 -9.46 5.04 -0.68
N VAL A 212 -10.63 4.52 -0.31
CA VAL A 212 -10.99 3.12 -0.54
C VAL A 212 -11.50 2.99 -1.96
N LEU A 213 -10.72 2.36 -2.83
CA LEU A 213 -11.04 2.19 -4.25
C LEU A 213 -12.13 1.15 -4.44
N HIS A 214 -11.96 -0.02 -3.81
CA HIS A 214 -12.95 -1.09 -3.84
C HIS A 214 -13.11 -1.73 -2.47
N SER A 215 -14.34 -1.92 -2.04
CA SER A 215 -14.65 -2.47 -0.73
C SER A 215 -15.00 -3.95 -0.80
N THR A 216 -14.98 -4.63 0.34
CA THR A 216 -15.44 -6.02 0.42
C THR A 216 -16.97 -6.09 0.34
N LYS A 217 -17.52 -7.28 0.08
CA LYS A 217 -18.98 -7.51 0.09
C LYS A 217 -19.66 -7.11 1.41
N LEU A 218 -18.91 -7.06 2.52
CA LEU A 218 -19.42 -6.71 3.84
C LEU A 218 -19.61 -5.19 4.01
N ILE A 219 -18.96 -4.37 3.19
CA ILE A 219 -18.97 -2.91 3.27
C ILE A 219 -19.17 -2.29 1.88
N GLN A 220 -20.15 -2.76 1.10
CA GLN A 220 -20.32 -2.34 -0.31
C GLN A 220 -20.46 -0.83 -0.55
N GLU A 221 -20.93 -0.07 0.44
CA GLU A 221 -21.00 1.40 0.35
C GLU A 221 -19.63 2.10 0.43
N TRP A 222 -18.54 1.36 0.67
CA TRP A 222 -17.15 1.86 0.77
C TRP A 222 -16.42 1.97 -0.57
N ASN A 223 -17.12 1.89 -1.69
CA ASN A 223 -16.48 1.95 -3.01
C ASN A 223 -16.23 3.41 -3.42
N SER A 224 -14.98 3.73 -3.77
CA SER A 224 -14.53 5.08 -4.16
C SER A 224 -14.79 6.16 -3.10
N ILE A 225 -14.54 5.83 -1.83
CA ILE A 225 -14.79 6.71 -0.67
C ILE A 225 -13.48 7.29 -0.12
N ASP A 226 -13.45 8.60 0.07
CA ASP A 226 -12.39 9.30 0.83
C ASP A 226 -12.67 9.17 2.34
N LEU A 227 -11.78 8.47 3.05
CA LEU A 227 -11.84 8.35 4.51
C LEU A 227 -10.95 9.37 5.21
N ARG A 228 -9.85 9.78 4.56
CA ARG A 228 -8.84 10.63 5.18
C ARG A 228 -9.39 12.03 5.43
N THR A 229 -9.92 12.67 4.41
CA THR A 229 -10.30 14.09 4.47
C THR A 229 -11.35 14.38 5.54
N PRO A 230 -12.52 13.71 5.56
CA PRO A 230 -13.57 14.02 6.54
C PRO A 230 -13.10 13.79 7.99
N ILE A 231 -12.30 12.75 8.22
CA ILE A 231 -11.77 12.43 9.56
C ILE A 231 -10.69 13.44 9.97
N SER A 232 -9.80 13.79 9.05
CA SER A 232 -8.73 14.74 9.29
C SER A 232 -9.26 16.16 9.52
N ASP A 233 -10.31 16.56 8.80
CA ASP A 233 -10.96 17.87 8.97
C ASP A 233 -11.68 17.98 10.31
N ALA A 234 -12.42 16.94 10.70
CA ALA A 234 -13.17 16.95 11.95
C ALA A 234 -12.29 16.82 13.21
N LEU A 235 -11.20 16.05 13.14
CA LEU A 235 -10.31 15.84 14.28
C LEU A 235 -9.12 16.81 14.29
N HIS A 236 -8.88 17.54 13.20
CA HIS A 236 -7.67 18.34 12.99
C HIS A 236 -6.37 17.54 13.21
N LEU A 237 -6.37 16.25 12.89
CA LEU A 237 -5.22 15.35 13.02
C LEU A 237 -4.80 14.82 11.64
N PRO A 238 -3.52 14.46 11.45
CA PRO A 238 -3.11 13.73 10.26
C PRO A 238 -3.70 12.31 10.27
N VAL A 239 -4.13 11.82 9.10
CA VAL A 239 -4.83 10.55 8.95
C VAL A 239 -4.19 9.68 7.87
N TRP A 240 -3.86 8.44 8.21
CA TRP A 240 -3.39 7.40 7.29
C TRP A 240 -4.44 6.31 7.14
N VAL A 241 -4.53 5.72 5.96
CA VAL A 241 -5.52 4.69 5.63
C VAL A 241 -4.80 3.63 4.82
N ASP A 242 -4.96 2.36 5.17
CA ASP A 242 -4.46 1.23 4.38
C ASP A 242 -5.37 0.00 4.57
N ASN A 243 -5.12 -1.02 3.75
CA ASN A 243 -5.76 -2.32 3.83
C ASN A 243 -5.40 -3.04 5.15
N ASP A 244 -6.33 -3.84 5.68
CA ASP A 244 -6.16 -4.63 6.89
C ASP A 244 -5.04 -5.69 6.82
N GLY A 245 -4.88 -6.36 5.69
CA GLY A 245 -3.76 -7.24 5.34
C GLY A 245 -2.40 -6.54 5.42
N ASN A 246 -2.31 -5.38 4.77
CA ASN A 246 -1.14 -4.50 4.81
C ASN A 246 -0.84 -4.02 6.23
N CYS A 247 -1.86 -3.59 6.96
CA CYS A 247 -1.73 -3.16 8.36
C CYS A 247 -1.14 -4.29 9.21
N ALA A 248 -1.62 -5.53 9.09
CA ALA A 248 -1.05 -6.64 9.85
C ALA A 248 0.44 -6.85 9.57
N ALA A 249 0.88 -6.73 8.31
CA ALA A 249 2.31 -6.82 7.97
C ALA A 249 3.12 -5.66 8.58
N LEU A 250 2.57 -4.44 8.57
CA LEU A 250 3.18 -3.28 9.23
C LEU A 250 3.23 -3.44 10.76
N ALA A 251 2.24 -4.08 11.36
CA ALA A 251 2.23 -4.45 12.77
C ALA A 251 3.35 -5.43 13.10
N GLU A 252 3.52 -6.48 12.30
CA GLU A 252 4.62 -7.44 12.47
C GLU A 252 5.99 -6.77 12.30
N ARG A 253 6.13 -5.87 11.32
CA ARG A 253 7.36 -5.10 11.09
C ARG A 253 7.74 -4.27 12.32
N LYS A 254 6.75 -3.61 12.94
CA LYS A 254 6.97 -2.64 14.01
C LYS A 254 6.99 -3.26 15.40
N PHE A 255 6.15 -4.26 15.66
CA PHE A 255 5.84 -4.77 17.00
C PHE A 255 6.10 -6.28 17.16
N GLY A 256 5.97 -7.05 16.08
CA GLY A 256 6.01 -8.52 16.12
C GLY A 256 7.31 -9.14 15.61
N HIS A 257 7.17 -10.29 14.96
CA HIS A 257 8.29 -11.13 14.50
C HIS A 257 9.03 -10.56 13.28
N GLY A 258 8.42 -9.59 12.59
CA GLY A 258 9.03 -8.90 11.44
C GLY A 258 10.03 -7.81 11.82
N LYS A 259 10.24 -7.53 13.11
CA LYS A 259 11.22 -6.54 13.59
C LYS A 259 12.63 -6.88 13.10
N GLY A 260 13.23 -5.95 12.35
CA GLY A 260 14.59 -6.11 11.81
C GLY A 260 14.71 -7.12 10.67
N VAL A 261 13.58 -7.59 10.12
CA VAL A 261 13.54 -8.52 8.98
C VAL A 261 13.13 -7.74 7.73
N GLU A 262 13.99 -7.74 6.72
CA GLU A 262 13.76 -6.94 5.51
C GLU A 262 12.76 -7.55 4.54
N ASP A 263 12.69 -8.88 4.49
CA ASP A 263 11.90 -9.64 3.53
C ASP A 263 11.05 -10.69 4.25
N PHE A 264 9.75 -10.42 4.39
CA PHE A 264 8.81 -11.35 5.00
C PHE A 264 7.39 -11.16 4.47
N ILE A 265 6.58 -12.21 4.63
CA ILE A 265 5.14 -12.14 4.37
C ILE A 265 4.36 -12.37 5.65
N THR A 266 3.24 -11.67 5.77
CA THR A 266 2.24 -11.92 6.81
C THR A 266 0.98 -12.44 6.15
N VAL A 267 0.48 -13.59 6.60
CA VAL A 267 -0.78 -14.18 6.11
C VAL A 267 -1.77 -14.20 7.26
N ILE A 268 -2.87 -13.46 7.12
CA ILE A 268 -3.95 -13.42 8.11
C ILE A 268 -4.95 -14.51 7.77
N THR A 269 -5.25 -15.36 8.74
CA THR A 269 -6.20 -16.46 8.62
C THR A 269 -7.31 -16.29 9.66
N GLY A 270 -8.48 -15.85 9.19
CA GLY A 270 -9.64 -15.52 10.03
C GLY A 270 -10.93 -15.75 9.28
N THR A 271 -11.85 -14.79 9.27
CA THR A 271 -13.08 -14.87 8.46
C THR A 271 -12.77 -15.10 6.98
N GLY A 272 -11.82 -14.33 6.44
CA GLY A 272 -11.20 -14.51 5.12
C GLY A 272 -9.72 -14.82 5.23
N ILE A 273 -9.00 -14.72 4.11
CA ILE A 273 -7.53 -14.77 4.07
C ILE A 273 -6.98 -13.52 3.40
N GLY A 274 -6.26 -12.72 4.19
CA GLY A 274 -5.55 -11.53 3.72
C GLY A 274 -4.06 -11.63 3.99
N GLY A 275 -3.32 -10.59 3.64
CA GLY A 275 -1.90 -10.53 3.97
C GLY A 275 -1.22 -9.29 3.45
N GLY A 276 0.08 -9.21 3.75
CA GLY A 276 0.96 -8.15 3.28
C GLY A 276 2.36 -8.71 3.05
N ILE A 277 3.10 -8.06 2.15
CA ILE A 277 4.47 -8.41 1.81
C ILE A 277 5.37 -7.23 2.17
N ILE A 278 6.32 -7.44 3.06
CA ILE A 278 7.45 -6.53 3.27
C ILE A 278 8.62 -7.05 2.44
N HIS A 279 9.18 -6.20 1.60
CA HIS A 279 10.35 -6.47 0.78
C HIS A 279 11.31 -5.29 0.85
N GLN A 280 12.58 -5.55 1.14
CA GLN A 280 13.59 -4.50 1.37
C GLN A 280 13.12 -3.46 2.40
N ASN A 281 12.56 -3.91 3.52
CA ASN A 281 11.99 -3.11 4.61
C ASN A 281 10.74 -2.28 4.27
N GLU A 282 10.25 -2.33 3.03
CA GLU A 282 9.09 -1.56 2.58
C GLU A 282 7.90 -2.47 2.25
N LEU A 283 6.70 -1.96 2.52
CA LEU A 283 5.46 -2.65 2.19
C LEU A 283 5.21 -2.56 0.68
N ILE A 284 4.89 -3.69 0.05
CA ILE A 284 4.52 -3.74 -1.36
C ILE A 284 3.02 -3.47 -1.51
N HIS A 285 2.65 -2.31 -2.05
CA HIS A 285 1.26 -2.03 -2.45
C HIS A 285 0.94 -2.46 -3.89
N GLY A 286 1.95 -2.50 -4.77
CA GLY A 286 1.77 -2.74 -6.20
C GLY A 286 1.20 -1.52 -6.95
N SER A 287 1.26 -1.53 -8.28
CA SER A 287 0.90 -0.37 -9.11
C SER A 287 -0.58 0.03 -9.05
N SER A 288 -1.44 -0.92 -8.70
CA SER A 288 -2.90 -0.73 -8.57
C SER A 288 -3.40 -0.90 -7.13
N PHE A 289 -2.49 -0.92 -6.15
CA PHE A 289 -2.80 -1.16 -4.73
C PHE A 289 -3.42 -2.51 -4.40
N CYS A 290 -3.17 -3.50 -5.26
CA CYS A 290 -3.76 -4.83 -5.18
C CYS A 290 -2.70 -5.92 -5.00
N ALA A 291 -1.50 -5.55 -4.54
CA ALA A 291 -0.48 -6.55 -4.20
C ALA A 291 -0.89 -7.33 -2.94
N ALA A 292 -0.29 -8.50 -2.75
CA ALA A 292 -0.46 -9.32 -1.56
C ALA A 292 -1.93 -9.77 -1.28
N GLU A 293 -2.75 -9.94 -2.32
CA GLU A 293 -4.05 -10.64 -2.26
C GLU A 293 -3.84 -12.16 -2.09
N LEU A 294 -3.15 -12.55 -1.02
CA LEU A 294 -2.61 -13.90 -0.81
C LEU A 294 -3.73 -14.95 -0.76
N GLY A 295 -4.90 -14.61 -0.21
CA GLY A 295 -6.06 -15.49 -0.16
C GLY A 295 -6.60 -15.88 -1.54
N HIS A 296 -6.33 -15.08 -2.58
CA HIS A 296 -6.84 -15.29 -3.93
C HIS A 296 -5.87 -16.02 -4.87
N ILE A 297 -4.68 -16.40 -4.38
CA ILE A 297 -3.79 -17.31 -5.11
C ILE A 297 -4.53 -18.62 -5.38
N VAL A 298 -4.57 -19.02 -6.66
CA VAL A 298 -5.22 -20.26 -7.10
C VAL A 298 -4.27 -21.44 -6.87
N VAL A 299 -4.73 -22.45 -6.15
CA VAL A 299 -3.96 -23.66 -5.82
C VAL A 299 -4.59 -24.94 -6.39
N ALA A 300 -5.76 -24.84 -7.01
CA ALA A 300 -6.43 -25.94 -7.70
C ALA A 300 -7.24 -25.42 -8.90
N MET A 301 -7.09 -26.02 -10.08
CA MET A 301 -7.83 -25.62 -11.28
C MET A 301 -9.33 -25.89 -11.13
N ASP A 302 -9.69 -27.06 -10.61
CA ASP A 302 -11.08 -27.50 -10.40
C ASP A 302 -11.49 -27.39 -8.92
N GLY A 303 -10.99 -26.36 -8.23
CA GLY A 303 -11.26 -26.14 -6.81
C GLY A 303 -12.66 -25.55 -6.53
N PRO A 304 -13.04 -25.41 -5.25
CA PRO A 304 -14.30 -24.82 -4.86
C PRO A 304 -14.37 -23.35 -5.28
N GLN A 305 -15.59 -22.87 -5.51
CA GLN A 305 -15.85 -21.48 -5.83
C GLN A 305 -15.44 -20.56 -4.67
N CYS A 306 -14.71 -19.49 -5.00
CA CYS A 306 -14.35 -18.41 -4.09
C CYS A 306 -15.37 -17.26 -4.17
N LEU A 307 -15.50 -16.49 -3.10
CA LEU A 307 -16.39 -15.32 -3.06
C LEU A 307 -15.97 -14.21 -4.03
N CYS A 308 -14.70 -14.18 -4.46
CA CYS A 308 -14.21 -13.27 -5.49
C CYS A 308 -14.72 -13.62 -6.91
N GLY A 309 -15.33 -14.80 -7.10
CA GLY A 309 -15.86 -15.28 -8.38
C GLY A 309 -14.96 -16.30 -9.09
N SER A 310 -13.71 -16.46 -8.65
CA SER A 310 -12.78 -17.48 -9.16
C SER A 310 -13.01 -18.87 -8.52
N HIS A 311 -12.21 -19.86 -8.90
CA HIS A 311 -12.20 -21.21 -8.35
C HIS A 311 -10.82 -21.56 -7.79
N GLY A 312 -10.81 -22.36 -6.72
CA GLY A 312 -9.58 -22.93 -6.16
C GLY A 312 -8.61 -21.95 -5.51
N CYS A 313 -9.08 -20.75 -5.14
CA CYS A 313 -8.32 -19.82 -4.28
C CYS A 313 -8.05 -20.44 -2.90
N ILE A 314 -6.92 -20.10 -2.27
CA ILE A 314 -6.62 -20.51 -0.88
C ILE A 314 -7.78 -20.19 0.07
N GLU A 315 -8.37 -18.99 -0.05
CA GLU A 315 -9.49 -18.54 0.78
C GLU A 315 -10.70 -19.47 0.70
N ALA A 316 -10.95 -20.09 -0.46
CA ALA A 316 -12.07 -21.00 -0.68
C ALA A 316 -11.90 -22.35 0.04
N TYR A 317 -10.69 -22.64 0.53
CA TYR A 317 -10.37 -23.82 1.34
C TYR A 317 -10.13 -23.49 2.82
N ALA A 318 -9.32 -22.46 3.09
CA ALA A 318 -8.69 -22.28 4.39
C ALA A 318 -9.21 -21.10 5.23
N SER A 319 -10.16 -20.33 4.71
CA SER A 319 -10.82 -19.27 5.49
C SER A 319 -11.81 -19.84 6.50
N GLY A 320 -12.15 -19.05 7.50
CA GLY A 320 -13.19 -19.38 8.49
C GLY A 320 -14.55 -19.59 7.83
N ILE A 321 -14.88 -18.81 6.79
CA ILE A 321 -16.10 -19.01 5.99
C ILE A 321 -16.06 -20.37 5.27
N ALA A 322 -14.92 -20.73 4.67
CA ALA A 322 -14.76 -22.03 4.01
C ALA A 322 -14.89 -23.20 5.00
N LEU A 323 -14.23 -23.12 6.15
CA LEU A 323 -14.34 -24.14 7.20
C LEU A 323 -15.77 -24.25 7.75
N GLN A 324 -16.46 -23.11 7.95
CA GLN A 324 -17.85 -23.10 8.39
C GLN A 324 -18.78 -23.78 7.38
N ARG A 325 -18.55 -23.55 6.07
CA ARG A 325 -19.30 -24.21 5.00
C ARG A 325 -19.13 -25.73 5.07
N GLU A 326 -17.91 -26.22 5.24
CA GLU A 326 -17.66 -27.67 5.34
C GLU A 326 -18.18 -28.26 6.66
N ALA A 327 -18.10 -27.51 7.77
CA ALA A 327 -18.69 -27.88 9.04
C ALA A 327 -20.20 -28.13 8.91
N LYS A 328 -20.90 -27.20 8.23
CA LYS A 328 -22.34 -27.33 8.00
C LYS A 328 -22.68 -28.56 7.17
N LYS A 329 -21.92 -28.84 6.10
CA LYS A 329 -22.13 -30.07 5.30
C LYS A 329 -21.99 -31.33 6.16
N LEU A 330 -20.94 -31.43 6.97
CA LEU A 330 -20.76 -32.58 7.86
C LEU A 330 -21.86 -32.69 8.91
N HIS A 331 -22.40 -31.55 9.39
CA HIS A 331 -23.51 -31.54 10.32
C HIS A 331 -24.81 -32.05 9.65
N ASP A 332 -25.11 -31.57 8.44
CA ASP A 332 -26.28 -31.99 7.66
C ASP A 332 -26.21 -33.49 7.27
N GLU A 333 -24.99 -34.06 7.24
CA GLU A 333 -24.71 -35.50 7.03
C GLU A 333 -24.59 -36.32 8.33
N ASP A 334 -24.94 -35.76 9.49
CA ASP A 334 -24.80 -36.38 10.83
C ASP A 334 -23.38 -36.92 11.11
N SER A 335 -22.37 -36.33 10.49
CA SER A 335 -20.98 -36.80 10.46
C SER A 335 -20.01 -35.87 11.18
N LEU A 336 -20.47 -34.74 11.71
CA LEU A 336 -19.63 -33.78 12.43
C LEU A 336 -19.39 -34.17 13.90
N LEU A 337 -20.40 -34.73 14.56
CA LEU A 337 -20.39 -34.93 16.01
C LEU A 337 -19.57 -36.16 16.42
N ILE A 338 -18.89 -36.08 17.58
CA ILE A 338 -18.16 -37.17 18.23
C ILE A 338 -18.42 -37.13 19.73
N GLY A 339 -18.74 -38.29 20.31
CA GLY A 339 -18.88 -38.47 21.75
C GLY A 339 -19.95 -37.56 22.35
N ASP A 340 -19.63 -36.94 23.49
CA ASP A 340 -20.54 -36.07 24.27
C ASP A 340 -20.73 -34.66 23.66
N MET A 341 -20.38 -34.43 22.39
CA MET A 341 -20.70 -33.16 21.74
C MET A 341 -22.23 -33.00 21.60
N SER A 342 -22.81 -32.32 22.58
CA SER A 342 -24.20 -31.87 22.57
C SER A 342 -24.31 -30.63 21.70
N MET A 343 -24.87 -30.77 20.50
CA MET A 343 -25.34 -29.64 19.70
C MET A 343 -26.83 -29.77 19.49
N LYS A 344 -27.58 -28.72 19.79
CA LYS A 344 -28.99 -28.64 19.43
C LYS A 344 -29.10 -28.40 17.92
N LYS A 345 -30.19 -28.86 17.32
CA LYS A 345 -30.46 -28.67 15.89
C LYS A 345 -30.55 -27.19 15.50
N GLU A 346 -30.80 -26.31 16.47
CA GLU A 346 -30.86 -24.86 16.29
C GLU A 346 -29.51 -24.13 16.45
N ASP A 347 -28.44 -24.83 16.85
CA ASP A 347 -27.14 -24.18 17.11
C ASP A 347 -26.47 -23.72 15.80
N ILE A 348 -25.91 -22.51 15.81
CA ILE A 348 -25.17 -21.97 14.65
C ILE A 348 -23.86 -22.74 14.50
N ILE A 349 -23.72 -23.48 13.39
CA ILE A 349 -22.47 -24.18 13.06
C ILE A 349 -21.39 -23.18 12.66
N THR A 350 -20.19 -23.32 13.24
CA THR A 350 -19.03 -22.44 13.01
C THR A 350 -17.78 -23.26 12.65
N ALA A 351 -16.73 -22.59 12.16
CA ALA A 351 -15.42 -23.21 11.94
C ALA A 351 -14.82 -23.81 13.23
N ALA A 352 -15.14 -23.24 14.40
CA ALA A 352 -14.64 -23.74 15.68
C ALA A 352 -15.16 -25.16 15.98
N HIS A 353 -16.42 -25.46 15.65
CA HIS A 353 -16.99 -26.80 15.81
C HIS A 353 -16.27 -27.84 14.95
N LEU A 354 -15.89 -27.50 13.72
CA LEU A 354 -15.11 -28.38 12.84
C LEU A 354 -13.73 -28.68 13.41
N ILE A 355 -13.03 -27.64 13.87
CA ILE A 355 -11.69 -27.77 14.48
C ILE A 355 -11.77 -28.61 15.76
N GLN A 356 -12.80 -28.40 16.57
CA GLN A 356 -13.03 -29.19 17.78
C GLN A 356 -13.32 -30.65 17.45
N ALA A 357 -14.18 -30.93 16.47
CA ALA A 357 -14.45 -32.29 16.01
C ALA A 357 -13.18 -33.00 15.53
N ALA A 358 -12.32 -32.31 14.75
CA ALA A 358 -11.03 -32.84 14.33
C ALA A 358 -10.13 -33.19 15.53
N LYS A 359 -10.03 -32.29 16.52
CA LYS A 359 -9.27 -32.53 17.77
C LYS A 359 -9.81 -33.70 18.59
N LEU A 360 -11.11 -33.96 18.53
CA LEU A 360 -11.77 -35.10 19.19
C LEU A 360 -11.68 -36.40 18.37
N GLY A 361 -10.95 -36.42 17.25
CA GLY A 361 -10.68 -37.62 16.46
C GLY A 361 -11.58 -37.82 15.25
N ASN A 362 -12.33 -36.80 14.81
CA ASN A 362 -13.15 -36.90 13.61
C ASN A 362 -12.28 -36.89 12.37
N THR A 363 -12.14 -38.05 11.74
CA THR A 363 -11.29 -38.24 10.56
C THR A 363 -11.75 -37.41 9.36
N LYS A 364 -13.07 -37.20 9.17
CA LYS A 364 -13.59 -36.33 8.10
C LYS A 364 -13.24 -34.87 8.38
N ALA A 365 -13.45 -34.40 9.62
CA ALA A 365 -13.12 -33.03 10.00
C ALA A 365 -11.61 -32.77 9.93
N ASP A 366 -10.79 -33.72 10.40
CA ASP A 366 -9.33 -33.65 10.30
C ASP A 366 -8.87 -33.57 8.83
N ASN A 367 -9.44 -34.40 7.95
CA ASN A 367 -9.17 -34.33 6.52
C ASN A 367 -9.47 -32.96 5.91
N ILE A 368 -10.56 -32.30 6.33
CA ILE A 368 -10.90 -30.95 5.86
C ILE A 368 -9.87 -29.93 6.35
N VAL A 369 -9.53 -29.94 7.64
CA VAL A 369 -8.53 -29.01 8.22
C VAL A 369 -7.16 -29.21 7.59
N ARG A 370 -6.75 -30.47 7.34
CA ARG A 370 -5.49 -30.78 6.65
C ARG A 370 -5.51 -30.34 5.18
N THR A 371 -6.64 -30.47 4.50
CA THR A 371 -6.81 -29.97 3.12
C THR A 371 -6.68 -28.44 3.08
N ALA A 372 -7.30 -27.75 4.03
CA ALA A 372 -7.16 -26.29 4.21
C ALA A 372 -5.70 -25.89 4.45
N GLY A 373 -5.01 -26.53 5.39
CA GLY A 373 -3.58 -26.28 5.66
C GLY A 373 -2.70 -26.59 4.44
N THR A 374 -3.05 -27.61 3.66
CA THR A 374 -2.33 -27.97 2.42
C THR A 374 -2.49 -26.90 1.36
N ALA A 375 -3.72 -26.42 1.13
CA ALA A 375 -4.01 -25.34 0.20
C ALA A 375 -3.25 -24.05 0.58
N LEU A 376 -3.25 -23.69 1.86
CA LEU A 376 -2.46 -22.56 2.37
C LEU A 376 -0.97 -22.76 2.15
N GLY A 377 -0.44 -23.95 2.46
CA GLY A 377 0.97 -24.29 2.25
C GLY A 377 1.40 -24.20 0.78
N LEU A 378 0.58 -24.69 -0.15
CA LEU A 378 0.84 -24.60 -1.60
C LEU A 378 0.88 -23.15 -2.06
N GLY A 379 -0.05 -22.33 -1.57
CA GLY A 379 -0.06 -20.91 -1.84
C GLY A 379 1.20 -20.19 -1.33
N ILE A 380 1.64 -20.52 -0.11
CA ILE A 380 2.89 -19.98 0.44
C ILE A 380 4.08 -20.43 -0.40
N VAL A 381 4.14 -21.69 -0.85
CA VAL A 381 5.20 -22.16 -1.77
C VAL A 381 5.26 -21.32 -3.04
N ASN A 382 4.12 -20.97 -3.64
CA ASN A 382 4.09 -20.09 -4.81
C ASN A 382 4.72 -18.72 -4.48
N VAL A 383 4.44 -18.16 -3.30
CA VAL A 383 5.03 -16.89 -2.85
C VAL A 383 6.54 -17.03 -2.63
N LEU A 384 6.97 -18.13 -2.00
CA LEU A 384 8.40 -18.42 -1.79
C LEU A 384 9.17 -18.48 -3.12
N HIS A 385 8.58 -19.09 -4.16
CA HIS A 385 9.18 -19.14 -5.50
C HIS A 385 9.19 -17.79 -6.22
N THR A 386 8.33 -16.85 -5.82
CA THR A 386 8.18 -15.55 -6.49
C THR A 386 9.10 -14.49 -5.88
N ILE A 387 9.16 -14.41 -4.55
CA ILE A 387 9.84 -13.33 -3.84
C ILE A 387 10.89 -13.81 -2.81
N SER A 388 10.94 -15.11 -2.52
CA SER A 388 11.94 -15.71 -1.62
C SER A 388 12.12 -14.98 -0.26
N PRO A 389 11.05 -14.77 0.53
CA PRO A 389 11.16 -14.12 1.83
C PRO A 389 11.96 -14.98 2.81
N SER A 390 12.57 -14.34 3.79
CA SER A 390 13.29 -15.02 4.88
C SER A 390 12.37 -15.52 6.01
N LEU A 391 11.16 -14.97 6.09
CA LEU A 391 10.18 -15.24 7.14
C LEU A 391 8.75 -15.27 6.60
N VAL A 392 7.97 -16.23 7.08
CA VAL A 392 6.52 -16.33 6.88
C VAL A 392 5.85 -16.25 8.24
N ILE A 393 4.99 -15.25 8.43
CA ILE A 393 4.24 -15.05 9.66
C ILE A 393 2.78 -15.41 9.41
N LEU A 394 2.27 -16.41 10.10
CA LEU A 394 0.85 -16.74 10.09
C LEU A 394 0.16 -16.02 11.25
N SER A 395 -0.82 -15.18 10.94
CA SER A 395 -1.58 -14.41 11.92
C SER A 395 -3.06 -14.79 11.89
N GLY A 396 -3.80 -14.40 12.93
CA GLY A 396 -5.23 -14.68 13.06
C GLY A 396 -5.56 -16.02 13.72
N ILE A 397 -6.84 -16.19 14.01
CA ILE A 397 -7.36 -17.28 14.86
C ILE A 397 -7.13 -18.69 14.30
N LEU A 398 -6.91 -18.83 12.99
CA LEU A 398 -6.68 -20.13 12.35
C LEU A 398 -5.18 -20.48 12.19
N ALA A 399 -4.27 -19.54 12.45
CA ALA A 399 -2.85 -19.70 12.15
C ALA A 399 -2.21 -20.91 12.84
N SER A 400 -2.51 -21.09 14.14
CA SER A 400 -1.99 -22.19 14.94
C SER A 400 -2.44 -23.57 14.45
N HIS A 401 -3.59 -23.65 13.77
CA HIS A 401 -4.11 -24.91 13.20
C HIS A 401 -3.42 -25.29 11.89
N TYR A 402 -2.82 -24.32 11.18
CA TYR A 402 -2.20 -24.56 9.88
C TYR A 402 -0.68 -24.64 9.92
N VAL A 403 -0.02 -24.03 10.91
CA VAL A 403 1.44 -23.83 10.91
C VAL A 403 2.25 -25.12 10.64
N ASN A 404 1.87 -26.25 11.23
CA ASN A 404 2.59 -27.51 11.04
C ASN A 404 2.39 -28.07 9.63
N VAL A 405 1.15 -28.08 9.13
CA VAL A 405 0.85 -28.53 7.77
C VAL A 405 1.54 -27.65 6.73
N VAL A 406 1.55 -26.33 6.94
CA VAL A 406 2.25 -25.38 6.07
C VAL A 406 3.75 -25.68 6.02
N ARG A 407 4.40 -25.90 7.17
CA ARG A 407 5.83 -26.27 7.24
C ARG A 407 6.10 -27.57 6.48
N ASP A 408 5.23 -28.57 6.62
CA ASP A 408 5.41 -29.87 5.94
C ASP A 408 5.24 -29.74 4.42
N VAL A 409 4.26 -28.95 3.96
CA VAL A 409 4.09 -28.67 2.52
C VAL A 409 5.29 -27.93 1.95
N ILE A 410 5.82 -26.93 2.66
CA ILE A 410 7.03 -26.21 2.23
C ILE A 410 8.20 -27.16 2.09
N ARG A 411 8.46 -28.02 3.08
CA ARG A 411 9.53 -29.03 3.03
C ARG A 411 9.39 -29.99 1.84
N GLN A 412 8.16 -30.36 1.48
CA GLN A 412 7.90 -31.34 0.42
C GLN A 412 7.84 -30.73 -0.98
N ARG A 413 7.44 -29.47 -1.12
CA ARG A 413 7.06 -28.86 -2.41
C ARG A 413 7.89 -27.65 -2.80
N ALA A 414 8.54 -26.97 -1.86
CA ALA A 414 9.34 -25.80 -2.18
C ALA A 414 10.69 -26.21 -2.82
N LEU A 415 11.33 -25.27 -3.54
CA LEU A 415 12.68 -25.48 -4.05
C LEU A 415 13.64 -25.57 -2.87
N PHE A 416 14.68 -26.39 -2.99
CA PHE A 416 15.62 -26.66 -1.89
C PHE A 416 16.15 -25.39 -1.21
N SER A 417 16.44 -24.33 -1.99
CA SER A 417 16.94 -23.05 -1.50
C SER A 417 16.00 -22.28 -0.57
N VAL A 418 14.69 -22.58 -0.58
CA VAL A 418 13.67 -21.88 0.21
C VAL A 418 12.92 -22.79 1.19
N GLN A 419 13.29 -24.07 1.28
CA GLN A 419 12.66 -25.04 2.21
C GLN A 419 12.91 -24.72 3.68
N THR A 420 13.98 -23.98 3.97
CA THR A 420 14.42 -23.61 5.33
C THR A 420 13.86 -22.27 5.80
N VAL A 421 12.94 -21.65 5.04
CA VAL A 421 12.27 -20.41 5.46
C VAL A 421 11.64 -20.59 6.84
N ASN A 422 11.81 -19.58 7.70
CA ASN A 422 11.20 -19.63 9.01
C ASN A 422 9.69 -19.38 8.89
N VAL A 423 8.87 -20.26 9.48
CA VAL A 423 7.41 -20.10 9.52
C VAL A 423 7.00 -20.01 10.98
N VAL A 424 6.42 -18.88 11.38
CA VAL A 424 6.02 -18.61 12.77
C VAL A 424 4.54 -18.26 12.86
N VAL A 425 3.98 -18.37 14.06
CA VAL A 425 2.65 -17.83 14.37
C VAL A 425 2.85 -16.48 15.04
N SER A 426 2.06 -15.49 14.63
CA SER A 426 2.03 -14.15 15.23
C SER A 426 1.58 -14.22 16.71
N ASP A 427 2.26 -13.45 17.56
CA ASP A 427 1.86 -13.26 18.96
C ASP A 427 0.97 -12.01 19.14
N LEU A 428 0.69 -11.27 18.06
CA LEU A 428 -0.08 -10.03 18.11
C LEU A 428 -1.59 -10.32 18.15
N SER A 429 -2.30 -9.76 19.14
CA SER A 429 -3.73 -9.99 19.32
C SER A 429 -4.61 -9.22 18.34
N ASP A 430 -4.23 -7.98 18.00
CA ASP A 430 -5.01 -7.06 17.16
C ASP A 430 -4.12 -6.48 16.04
N PRO A 431 -3.60 -7.31 15.12
CA PRO A 431 -2.59 -6.89 14.13
C PRO A 431 -3.07 -5.77 13.21
N ALA A 432 -4.35 -5.73 12.87
CA ALA A 432 -4.95 -4.64 12.07
C ALA A 432 -4.90 -3.29 12.80
N LEU A 433 -5.28 -3.25 14.09
CA LEU A 433 -5.20 -2.02 14.92
C LEU A 433 -3.75 -1.60 15.14
N LEU A 434 -2.88 -2.54 15.48
CA LEU A 434 -1.46 -2.25 15.69
C LEU A 434 -0.81 -1.75 14.39
N GLY A 435 -1.21 -2.28 13.24
CA GLY A 435 -0.75 -1.82 11.93
C GLY A 435 -1.21 -0.41 11.59
N ALA A 436 -2.47 -0.12 11.88
CA ALA A 436 -3.01 1.22 11.74
C ALA A 436 -2.21 2.22 12.60
N ALA A 437 -1.93 1.87 13.87
CA ALA A 437 -1.08 2.68 14.73
C ALA A 437 0.35 2.84 14.17
N SER A 438 0.96 1.77 13.67
CA SER A 438 2.36 1.82 13.23
C SER A 438 2.57 2.78 12.07
N MET A 439 1.60 2.98 11.18
CA MET A 439 1.66 4.01 10.14
C MET A 439 1.88 5.42 10.70
N VAL A 440 1.16 5.77 11.77
CA VAL A 440 1.27 7.07 12.46
C VAL A 440 2.63 7.20 13.16
N LEU A 441 3.00 6.14 13.88
CA LEU A 441 4.19 6.09 14.72
C LEU A 441 5.49 6.06 13.89
N ASP A 442 5.51 5.41 12.72
CA ASP A 442 6.66 5.40 11.82
C ASP A 442 6.85 6.77 11.15
N TYR A 443 5.77 7.41 10.71
CA TYR A 443 5.86 8.70 10.02
C TYR A 443 6.51 9.78 10.89
N THR A 444 6.21 9.78 12.18
CA THR A 444 6.76 10.75 13.14
C THR A 444 8.24 10.50 13.40
N THR A 445 8.69 9.25 13.47
CA THR A 445 10.12 8.93 13.59
C THR A 445 10.95 9.27 12.35
N ARG A 446 10.37 9.19 11.14
CA ARG A 446 11.05 9.57 9.88
C ARG A 446 11.36 11.07 9.77
N ARG A 447 10.73 11.93 10.59
CA ARG A 447 10.97 13.38 10.63
C ARG A 447 11.91 13.83 11.75
N ILE A 448 12.39 12.91 12.59
CA ILE A 448 13.23 13.22 13.76
C ILE A 448 14.74 13.03 13.44
N TYR A 449 15.09 12.52 12.25
CA TYR A 449 16.48 12.36 11.79
C TYR A 449 16.83 13.27 10.61
#